data_AF-A0A938GV46-F1
#
_entry.id   AF-A0A938GV46-F1
#
_cell.length_a   1.000
_cell.length_b   1.000
_cell.length_c   1.000
_cell.angle_alpha   90.00
_cell.angle_beta   90.00
_cell.angle_gamma   90.00
#
_symmetry.space_group_name_H-M   'P 1'
#
loop_
_entity.id
_entity.type
_entity.pdbx_description
1 polymer ?
#
loop_
_entity_poly.entity_id
_entity_poly.type
_entity_poly.pdbx_seq_one_letter_code
_entity_poly.pdbx_strand_id
1 'polypeptide(L)'
;MTFRHRQFLGWGLLALAALLGAAWLARLDYHARFSTDVLDLIPAGERAPELALVRQLASQAESRTTLFVLTIAGAPAPSAAAQRFAAELARSPDFAQAVPLGDTAARDALGRELFARRLALLFPRWLRDREAAFAVAGKPPADLPDWLAAEAAAALERFLATPEALAFQDLIPADPLLLLPGVAGRMRSGLGLLPAAATSAAAPA
;
A
#
# COMPACT_ATOMS: atom_id res chain seq x y z
N MET A 1 19.97 -57.28 51.44
CA MET A 1 20.13 -56.59 50.13
C MET A 1 20.04 -55.10 50.35
N THR A 2 21.09 -54.39 49.99
CA THR A 2 21.57 -53.14 50.61
C THR A 2 20.84 -51.88 50.14
N PHE A 3 20.57 -50.97 51.08
CA PHE A 3 19.97 -49.63 50.93
C PHE A 3 20.49 -48.83 49.71
N ARG A 4 21.77 -49.01 49.36
CA ARG A 4 22.42 -48.44 48.15
C ARG A 4 21.71 -48.79 46.84
N HIS A 5 21.22 -50.02 46.65
CA HIS A 5 20.55 -50.42 45.41
C HIS A 5 19.20 -49.73 45.20
N ARG A 6 18.44 -49.51 46.28
CA ARG A 6 17.17 -48.78 46.20
C ARG A 6 17.38 -47.30 45.87
N GLN A 7 18.46 -46.71 46.37
CA GLN A 7 18.83 -45.33 46.03
C GLN A 7 19.23 -45.22 44.55
N PHE A 8 20.10 -46.10 44.04
CA PHE A 8 20.45 -46.09 42.61
C PHE A 8 19.24 -46.29 41.69
N LEU A 9 18.27 -47.14 42.08
CA LEU A 9 17.01 -47.30 41.34
C LEU A 9 16.16 -46.02 41.35
N GLY A 10 16.06 -45.32 42.49
CA GLY A 10 15.33 -44.06 42.59
C GLY A 10 15.94 -42.94 41.75
N TRP A 11 17.27 -42.79 41.78
CA TRP A 11 17.99 -41.83 40.95
C TRP A 11 17.88 -42.16 39.45
N GLY A 12 17.92 -43.45 39.09
CA GLY A 12 17.69 -43.89 37.71
C GLY A 12 16.28 -43.56 37.22
N LEU A 13 15.26 -43.74 38.06
CA LEU A 13 13.87 -43.42 37.69
C LEU A 13 13.67 -41.90 37.52
N LEU A 14 14.28 -41.09 38.38
CA LEU A 14 14.26 -39.63 38.28
C LEU A 14 14.98 -39.14 37.03
N ALA A 15 16.16 -39.70 36.72
CA ALA A 15 16.90 -39.37 35.50
C ALA A 15 16.10 -39.75 34.25
N LEU A 16 15.44 -40.90 34.25
CA LEU A 16 14.58 -41.33 33.15
C LEU A 16 13.38 -40.40 32.98
N ALA A 17 12.70 -40.03 34.07
CA ALA A 17 11.58 -39.09 34.04
C ALA A 17 12.01 -37.70 33.56
N ALA A 18 13.18 -37.22 33.99
CA ALA A 18 13.75 -35.96 33.54
C ALA A 18 14.11 -35.98 32.05
N LEU A 19 14.68 -37.08 31.55
CA LEU A 19 15.00 -37.26 30.13
C LEU A 19 13.73 -37.35 29.27
N LEU A 20 12.70 -38.05 29.73
CA LEU A 20 11.39 -38.08 29.07
C LEU A 20 10.73 -36.70 29.06
N GLY A 21 10.79 -35.96 30.17
CA GLY A 21 10.29 -34.60 30.25
C GLY A 21 11.02 -33.65 29.30
N ALA A 22 12.35 -33.74 29.23
CA ALA A 22 13.17 -32.94 28.32
C ALA A 22 12.92 -33.30 26.84
N ALA A 23 12.80 -34.59 26.52
CA ALA A 23 12.45 -35.03 25.16
C ALA A 23 11.04 -34.61 24.75
N TRP A 24 10.10 -34.60 25.69
CA TRP A 24 8.74 -34.09 25.46
C TRP A 24 8.73 -32.57 25.25
N LEU A 25 9.46 -31.81 26.07
CA LEU A 25 9.61 -30.36 25.88
C LEU A 25 10.29 -30.02 24.55
N ALA A 26 11.31 -30.78 24.15
CA ALA A 26 11.99 -30.60 22.85
C ALA A 26 11.07 -30.91 21.67
N ARG A 27 10.01 -31.70 21.88
CA ARG A 27 8.98 -32.00 20.87
C ARG A 27 7.86 -30.96 20.85
N LEU A 28 7.74 -30.10 21.87
CA LEU A 28 6.79 -28.98 21.80
C LEU A 28 7.30 -27.99 20.76
N ASP A 29 6.53 -27.88 19.68
CA ASP A 29 6.76 -26.89 18.65
C ASP A 29 6.33 -25.51 19.17
N TYR A 30 7.20 -24.86 19.94
CA TYR A 30 7.04 -23.46 20.37
C TYR A 30 6.96 -22.47 19.19
N HIS A 31 7.16 -22.97 17.97
CA HIS A 31 6.97 -22.24 16.72
C HIS A 31 5.52 -22.22 16.22
N ALA A 32 4.57 -22.86 16.92
CA ALA A 32 3.15 -22.57 16.81
C ALA A 32 2.87 -21.16 17.35
N ARG A 33 3.34 -20.16 16.60
CA ARG A 33 3.10 -18.74 16.85
C ARG A 33 1.60 -18.56 16.81
N PHE A 34 1.03 -18.07 17.90
CA PHE A 34 -0.32 -17.54 17.90
C PHE A 34 -0.35 -16.40 16.89
N SER A 35 -0.85 -16.69 15.69
CA SER A 35 -1.11 -15.68 14.69
C SER A 35 -2.48 -15.08 15.01
N THR A 36 -2.51 -13.78 15.23
CA THR A 36 -3.75 -12.99 15.26
C THR A 36 -4.13 -12.52 13.86
N ASP A 37 -3.42 -12.98 12.82
CA ASP A 37 -3.77 -12.70 11.44
C ASP A 37 -5.00 -13.54 11.06
N VAL A 38 -6.09 -12.84 10.71
CA VAL A 38 -7.33 -13.48 10.28
C VAL A 38 -7.13 -14.29 9.00
N LEU A 39 -6.11 -13.98 8.19
CA LEU A 39 -5.81 -14.70 6.95
C LEU A 39 -5.21 -16.09 7.18
N ASP A 40 -4.72 -16.39 8.39
CA ASP A 40 -4.20 -17.71 8.75
C ASP A 40 -5.31 -18.71 9.08
N LEU A 41 -6.57 -18.24 9.20
CA LEU A 41 -7.75 -19.10 9.25
C LEU A 41 -8.12 -19.68 7.88
N ILE A 42 -7.55 -19.16 6.79
CA ILE A 42 -7.81 -19.63 5.43
C ILE A 42 -6.90 -20.84 5.13
N PRO A 43 -7.44 -22.02 4.77
CA PRO A 43 -6.65 -23.22 4.55
C PRO A 43 -5.59 -23.04 3.45
N ALA A 44 -4.34 -23.42 3.73
CA ALA A 44 -3.19 -23.24 2.83
C ALA A 44 -3.31 -23.96 1.46
N GLY A 45 -4.29 -24.86 1.30
CA GLY A 45 -4.53 -25.61 0.06
C GLY A 45 -5.53 -24.96 -0.90
N GLU A 46 -6.20 -23.88 -0.49
CA GLU A 46 -7.28 -23.30 -1.27
C GLU A 46 -6.74 -22.32 -2.33
N ARG A 47 -6.66 -22.78 -3.58
CA ARG A 47 -6.11 -22.05 -4.72
C ARG A 47 -7.22 -21.35 -5.53
N ALA A 48 -8.05 -20.58 -4.84
CA ALA A 48 -9.00 -19.70 -5.52
C ALA A 48 -8.26 -18.41 -5.96
N PRO A 49 -8.32 -17.99 -7.23
CA PRO A 49 -7.66 -16.75 -7.69
C PRO A 49 -8.14 -15.51 -6.92
N GLU A 50 -9.37 -15.52 -6.41
CA GLU A 50 -9.95 -14.48 -5.56
C GLU A 50 -9.22 -14.35 -4.21
N LEU A 51 -8.77 -15.47 -3.62
CA LEU A 51 -8.01 -15.47 -2.37
C LEU A 51 -6.61 -14.88 -2.53
N ALA A 52 -6.00 -15.05 -3.71
CA ALA A 52 -4.72 -14.41 -4.02
C ALA A 52 -4.87 -12.88 -4.07
N LEU A 53 -5.96 -12.38 -4.64
CA LEU A 53 -6.28 -10.95 -4.66
C LEU A 53 -6.54 -10.40 -3.26
N VAL A 54 -7.33 -11.10 -2.43
CA VAL A 54 -7.59 -10.68 -1.04
C VAL A 54 -6.30 -10.66 -0.22
N ARG A 55 -5.45 -11.68 -0.35
CA ARG A 55 -4.16 -11.74 0.36
C ARG A 55 -3.21 -10.63 -0.13
N GLN A 56 -3.21 -10.30 -1.42
CA GLN A 56 -2.43 -9.20 -1.97
C GLN A 56 -2.93 -7.83 -1.47
N LEU A 57 -4.25 -7.60 -1.48
CA LEU A 57 -4.88 -6.37 -0.96
C LEU A 57 -4.64 -6.20 0.55
N ALA A 58 -4.85 -7.27 1.32
CA ALA A 58 -4.60 -7.27 2.76
C ALA A 58 -3.10 -7.15 3.09
N SER A 59 -2.19 -7.65 2.25
CA SER A 59 -0.75 -7.45 2.43
C SER A 59 -0.28 -6.05 2.04
N GLN A 60 -1.06 -5.29 1.24
CA GLN A 60 -0.72 -3.95 0.80
C GLN A 60 -1.12 -2.89 1.83
N ALA A 61 -0.64 -1.66 1.63
CA ALA A 61 -0.58 -0.54 2.58
C ALA A 61 -1.85 -0.26 3.44
N GLU A 62 -3.01 -0.76 3.03
CA GLU A 62 -4.27 -0.68 3.77
C GLU A 62 -4.23 -1.46 5.11
N SER A 63 -3.48 -2.56 5.23
CA SER A 63 -3.36 -3.28 6.52
C SER A 63 -2.55 -2.55 7.58
N ARG A 64 -1.80 -1.53 7.20
CA ARG A 64 -1.00 -0.70 8.12
C ARG A 64 -1.71 0.61 8.49
N THR A 65 -2.94 0.79 8.01
CA THR A 65 -3.73 2.00 8.26
C THR A 65 -4.66 1.76 9.45
N THR A 66 -4.47 2.51 10.53
CA THR A 66 -5.38 2.50 11.68
C THR A 66 -6.37 3.66 11.59
N LEU A 67 -7.66 3.36 11.69
CA LEU A 67 -8.73 4.37 11.71
C LEU A 67 -9.17 4.63 13.15
N PHE A 68 -9.08 5.89 13.56
CA PHE A 68 -9.54 6.34 14.88
C PHE A 68 -10.82 7.18 14.74
N VAL A 69 -11.87 6.78 15.45
CA VAL A 69 -13.12 7.55 15.56
C VAL A 69 -13.14 8.26 16.91
N LEU A 70 -13.16 9.59 16.89
CA LEU A 70 -13.26 10.40 18.10
C LEU A 70 -14.71 10.74 18.39
N THR A 71 -15.18 10.41 19.59
CA THR A 71 -16.52 10.77 20.08
C THR A 71 -16.45 11.49 21.42
N ILE A 72 -17.36 12.43 21.64
CA ILE A 72 -17.53 13.14 22.91
C ILE A 72 -19.01 13.03 23.29
N ALA A 73 -19.29 12.44 24.45
CA ALA A 73 -20.66 12.18 24.93
C ALA A 73 -21.54 11.46 23.88
N GLY A 74 -20.96 10.53 23.11
CA GLY A 74 -21.67 9.75 22.09
C GLY A 74 -21.88 10.47 20.75
N ALA A 75 -21.49 11.74 20.61
CA ALA A 75 -21.51 12.48 19.36
C ALA A 75 -20.11 12.53 18.70
N PRO A 76 -20.02 12.74 17.38
CA PRO A 76 -18.73 12.98 16.72
C PRO A 76 -17.98 14.14 17.37
N ALA A 77 -16.69 13.94 17.65
CA ALA A 77 -15.87 15.01 18.23
C ALA A 77 -15.73 16.18 17.23
N PRO A 78 -15.62 17.43 17.72
CA PRO A 78 -15.37 18.58 16.87
C PRO A 78 -14.09 18.42 16.03
N SER A 79 -14.07 19.00 14.83
CA SER A 79 -12.92 18.94 13.90
C SER A 79 -11.60 19.38 14.55
N ALA A 80 -11.64 20.41 15.40
CA ALA A 80 -10.48 20.88 16.15
C ALA A 80 -9.88 19.81 17.10
N ALA A 81 -10.71 18.94 17.67
CA ALA A 81 -10.24 17.84 18.52
C ALA A 81 -9.55 16.76 17.68
N ALA A 82 -10.11 16.42 16.53
CA ALA A 82 -9.49 15.47 15.59
C ALA A 82 -8.16 15.99 15.04
N GLN A 83 -8.05 17.29 14.73
CA GLN A 83 -6.80 17.92 14.30
C GLN A 83 -5.71 17.85 15.38
N ARG A 84 -6.05 18.18 16.63
CA ARG A 84 -5.09 18.10 17.75
C ARG A 84 -4.65 16.65 17.98
N PHE A 85 -5.57 15.70 17.94
CA PHE A 85 -5.26 14.29 18.09
C PHE A 85 -4.33 13.78 16.98
N ALA A 86 -4.61 14.11 15.72
CA ALA A 86 -3.73 13.77 14.61
C ALA A 86 -2.34 14.41 14.74
N ALA A 87 -2.26 15.65 15.22
CA ALA A 87 -0.99 16.33 15.45
C ALA A 87 -0.15 15.67 16.55
N GLU A 88 -0.77 15.15 17.61
CA GLU A 88 -0.07 14.36 18.64
C GLU A 88 0.41 13.01 18.08
N LEU A 89 -0.44 12.31 17.32
CA LEU A 89 -0.04 11.04 16.68
C LEU A 89 1.14 11.22 15.73
N ALA A 90 1.17 12.32 14.96
CA ALA A 90 2.27 12.63 14.04
C ALA A 90 3.62 12.87 14.74
N ARG A 91 3.63 13.12 16.06
CA ARG A 91 4.87 13.24 16.86
C ARG A 91 5.37 11.91 17.41
N SER A 92 4.56 10.86 17.36
CA SER A 92 4.97 9.53 17.80
C SER A 92 5.80 8.85 16.72
N PRO A 93 6.92 8.19 17.08
CA PRO A 93 7.72 7.41 16.14
C PRO A 93 7.00 6.19 15.57
N ASP A 94 5.89 5.76 16.20
CA ASP A 94 5.13 4.57 15.78
C ASP A 94 4.26 4.82 14.54
N PHE A 95 4.00 6.10 14.20
CA PHE A 95 3.15 6.47 13.08
C PHE A 95 3.96 7.19 12.00
N ALA A 96 4.04 6.60 10.80
CA ALA A 96 4.68 7.26 9.67
C ALA A 96 3.91 8.51 9.20
N GLN A 97 2.58 8.51 9.34
CA GLN A 97 1.72 9.62 9.01
C GLN A 97 0.41 9.53 9.80
N ALA A 98 -0.08 10.66 10.31
CA ALA A 98 -1.39 10.78 10.92
C ALA A 98 -2.13 11.97 10.29
N VAL A 99 -3.33 11.72 9.74
CA VAL A 99 -4.12 12.75 9.05
C VAL A 99 -5.56 12.72 9.56
N PRO A 100 -6.15 13.86 9.96
CA PRO A 100 -7.56 13.92 10.30
C PRO A 100 -8.41 13.69 9.04
N LEU A 101 -9.22 12.63 9.03
CA LEU A 101 -10.07 12.29 7.87
C LEU A 101 -11.13 13.36 7.56
N GLY A 102 -11.60 14.07 8.59
CA GLY A 102 -12.63 15.10 8.46
C GLY A 102 -12.16 16.44 7.89
N ASP A 103 -10.84 16.64 7.71
CA ASP A 103 -10.27 17.85 7.11
C ASP A 103 -9.84 17.56 5.67
N THR A 104 -10.81 17.50 4.77
CA THR A 104 -10.57 17.34 3.33
C THR A 104 -10.19 18.66 2.68
N ALA A 105 -10.29 19.80 3.37
CA ALA A 105 -10.18 21.11 2.75
C ALA A 105 -8.85 21.32 2.00
N ALA A 106 -7.74 20.85 2.58
CA ALA A 106 -6.43 20.93 1.93
C ALA A 106 -6.34 20.00 0.70
N ARG A 107 -6.88 18.78 0.78
CA ARG A 107 -6.92 17.82 -0.33
C ARG A 107 -7.84 18.30 -1.45
N ASP A 108 -8.99 18.87 -1.11
CA ASP A 108 -9.97 19.41 -2.03
C ASP A 108 -9.47 20.70 -2.69
N ALA A 109 -8.76 21.56 -1.95
CA ALA A 109 -8.08 22.72 -2.51
C ALA A 109 -6.98 22.31 -3.49
N LEU A 110 -6.13 21.35 -3.11
CA LEU A 110 -5.10 20.80 -3.99
C LEU A 110 -5.72 20.13 -5.23
N GLY A 111 -6.76 19.33 -5.03
CA GLY A 111 -7.48 18.65 -6.11
C GLY A 111 -8.09 19.65 -7.09
N ARG A 112 -8.73 20.72 -6.59
CA ARG A 112 -9.26 21.80 -7.43
C ARG A 112 -8.17 22.54 -8.20
N GLU A 113 -7.06 22.88 -7.54
CA GLU A 113 -5.97 23.61 -8.21
C GLU A 113 -5.28 22.74 -9.26
N LEU A 114 -5.03 21.46 -8.94
CA LEU A 114 -4.44 20.50 -9.87
C LEU A 114 -5.38 20.26 -11.06
N PHE A 115 -6.69 20.15 -10.83
CA PHE A 115 -7.67 20.03 -11.90
C PHE A 115 -7.69 21.27 -12.79
N ALA A 116 -7.72 22.47 -12.21
CA ALA A 116 -7.72 23.73 -12.94
C ALA A 116 -6.46 23.91 -13.79
N ARG A 117 -5.29 23.50 -13.27
CA ARG A 117 -4.00 23.60 -13.95
C ARG A 117 -3.55 22.32 -14.65
N ARG A 118 -4.41 21.30 -14.81
CA ARG A 118 -4.00 19.98 -15.33
C ARG A 118 -3.33 20.08 -16.70
N LEU A 119 -3.82 20.95 -17.58
CA LEU A 119 -3.24 21.15 -18.90
C LEU A 119 -1.89 21.88 -18.85
N ALA A 120 -1.67 22.76 -17.86
CA ALA A 120 -0.38 23.41 -17.70
C ALA A 120 0.65 22.48 -17.05
N LEU A 121 0.22 21.66 -16.09
CA LEU A 121 1.13 20.87 -15.23
C LEU A 121 1.35 19.44 -15.74
N LEU A 122 0.31 18.79 -16.25
CA LEU A 122 0.31 17.35 -16.54
C LEU A 122 0.42 17.05 -18.03
N PHE A 123 -0.22 17.86 -18.87
CA PHE A 123 -0.21 17.66 -20.33
C PHE A 123 1.18 17.67 -20.96
N PRO A 124 2.13 18.56 -20.60
CA PRO A 124 3.47 18.56 -21.23
C PRO A 124 4.25 17.26 -20.96
N ARG A 125 4.04 16.64 -19.80
CA ARG A 125 4.63 15.33 -19.50
C ARG A 125 3.92 14.23 -20.29
N TRP A 126 2.59 14.23 -20.27
CA TRP A 126 1.78 13.26 -21.01
C TRP A 126 2.15 13.25 -22.50
N LEU A 127 2.31 14.43 -23.11
CA LEU A 127 2.67 14.56 -24.51
C LEU A 127 4.04 13.96 -24.81
N ARG A 128 5.06 14.28 -24.00
CA ARG A 128 6.41 13.69 -24.14
C ARG A 128 6.38 12.16 -24.02
N ASP A 129 5.61 11.62 -23.09
CA ASP A 129 5.48 10.17 -22.92
C ASP A 129 4.82 9.52 -24.16
N ARG A 130 3.86 10.20 -24.81
CA ARG A 130 3.23 9.75 -26.07
C ARG A 130 4.16 9.88 -27.27
N GLU A 131 4.90 10.97 -27.38
CA GLU A 131 5.90 11.18 -28.44
C GLU A 131 7.00 10.12 -28.38
N ALA A 132 7.47 9.77 -27.18
CA ALA A 132 8.45 8.70 -27.00
C ALA A 132 7.89 7.34 -27.45
N ALA A 133 6.64 7.03 -27.10
CA ALA A 133 5.97 5.81 -27.54
C ALA A 133 5.76 5.78 -29.06
N PHE A 134 5.44 6.91 -29.67
CA PHE A 134 5.31 7.05 -31.12
C PHE A 134 6.64 6.81 -31.84
N ALA A 135 7.73 7.37 -31.32
CA ALA A 135 9.06 7.16 -31.87
C ALA A 135 9.47 5.68 -31.86
N VAL A 136 9.11 4.95 -30.81
CA VAL A 136 9.33 3.49 -30.72
C VAL A 136 8.49 2.72 -31.74
N ALA A 137 7.28 3.21 -32.05
CA ALA A 137 6.42 2.60 -33.06
C ALA A 137 6.95 2.77 -34.50
N GLY A 138 7.96 3.63 -34.72
CA GLY A 138 8.65 3.78 -36.00
C GLY A 138 7.78 4.35 -37.13
N LYS A 139 6.72 5.08 -36.79
CA LYS A 139 5.78 5.66 -37.76
C LYS A 139 6.24 7.02 -38.30
N PRO A 140 5.80 7.43 -39.51
CA PRO A 140 6.09 8.75 -40.06
C PRO A 140 5.61 9.89 -39.14
N PRO A 141 6.38 10.97 -38.92
CA PRO A 141 5.97 12.08 -38.05
C PRO A 141 4.63 12.74 -38.43
N ALA A 142 4.25 12.68 -39.71
CA ALA A 142 2.97 13.20 -40.20
C ALA A 142 1.74 12.47 -39.60
N ASP A 143 1.91 11.22 -39.17
CA ASP A 143 0.83 10.39 -38.63
C ASP A 143 0.65 10.57 -37.12
N LEU A 144 1.48 11.41 -36.49
CA LEU A 144 1.45 11.63 -35.04
C LEU A 144 0.07 12.08 -34.53
N PRO A 145 -0.64 13.05 -35.15
CA PRO A 145 -1.93 13.51 -34.65
C PRO A 145 -2.99 12.39 -34.66
N ASP A 146 -3.10 11.67 -35.78
CA ASP A 146 -4.09 10.60 -35.94
C ASP A 146 -3.79 9.42 -35.02
N TRP A 147 -2.51 9.06 -34.89
CA TRP A 147 -2.09 8.04 -33.95
C TRP A 147 -2.38 8.43 -32.49
N LEU A 148 -2.10 9.69 -32.12
CA LEU A 148 -2.33 10.20 -30.77
C LEU A 148 -3.83 10.20 -30.44
N ALA A 149 -4.68 10.57 -31.38
CA ALA A 149 -6.13 10.53 -31.23
C ALA A 149 -6.63 9.09 -31.01
N ALA A 150 -6.16 8.14 -31.84
CA ALA A 150 -6.52 6.73 -31.71
C ALA A 150 -6.05 6.13 -30.38
N GLU A 151 -4.83 6.41 -29.95
CA GLU A 151 -4.29 5.95 -28.67
C GLU A 151 -5.02 6.57 -27.46
N ALA A 152 -5.36 7.87 -27.53
CA ALA A 152 -6.12 8.53 -26.48
C ALA A 152 -7.52 7.93 -26.35
N ALA A 153 -8.21 7.68 -27.47
CA ALA A 153 -9.51 7.01 -27.49
C ALA A 153 -9.42 5.59 -26.91
N ALA A 154 -8.45 4.79 -27.37
CA ALA A 154 -8.23 3.44 -26.85
C ALA A 154 -7.85 3.41 -25.36
N ALA A 155 -7.12 4.42 -24.87
CA ALA A 155 -6.83 4.56 -23.45
C ALA A 155 -8.08 4.91 -22.64
N LEU A 156 -8.92 5.81 -23.15
CA LEU A 156 -10.20 6.17 -22.55
C LEU A 156 -11.14 4.96 -22.48
N GLU A 157 -11.32 4.22 -23.56
CA GLU A 157 -12.14 3.00 -23.58
C GLU A 157 -11.65 1.96 -22.58
N ARG A 158 -10.34 1.69 -22.54
CA ARG A 158 -9.75 0.78 -21.54
C ARG A 158 -10.01 1.25 -20.12
N PHE A 159 -9.93 2.55 -19.85
CA PHE A 159 -10.20 3.08 -18.52
C PHE A 159 -11.67 2.96 -18.15
N LEU A 160 -12.59 3.26 -19.07
CA LEU A 160 -14.04 3.16 -18.83
C LEU A 160 -14.50 1.73 -18.50
N ALA A 161 -13.74 0.71 -18.94
CA ALA A 161 -13.99 -0.69 -18.59
C ALA A 161 -13.56 -1.06 -17.16
N THR A 162 -12.92 -0.15 -16.41
CA THR A 162 -12.45 -0.40 -15.04
C THR A 162 -13.47 0.06 -13.99
N PRO A 163 -13.56 -0.62 -12.82
CA PRO A 163 -14.43 -0.16 -11.74
C PRO A 163 -14.03 1.22 -11.21
N GLU A 164 -12.75 1.61 -11.33
CA GLU A 164 -12.25 2.93 -10.96
C GLU A 164 -12.90 4.07 -11.76
N ALA A 165 -13.37 3.82 -12.99
CA ALA A 165 -14.04 4.83 -13.80
C ALA A 165 -15.28 5.43 -13.11
N LEU A 166 -15.96 4.65 -12.27
CA LEU A 166 -17.11 5.12 -11.49
C LEU A 166 -16.73 6.26 -10.54
N ALA A 167 -15.52 6.24 -9.97
CA ALA A 167 -15.03 7.29 -9.08
C ALA A 167 -14.68 8.59 -9.82
N PHE A 168 -14.57 8.55 -11.16
CA PHE A 168 -14.20 9.69 -12.01
C PHE A 168 -15.29 10.08 -13.01
N GLN A 169 -16.51 9.53 -12.89
CA GLN A 169 -17.59 9.72 -13.87
C GLN A 169 -17.88 11.20 -14.17
N ASP A 170 -17.86 12.05 -13.15
CA ASP A 170 -18.17 13.48 -13.27
C ASP A 170 -16.97 14.28 -13.82
N LEU A 171 -15.77 13.70 -13.79
CA LEU A 171 -14.52 14.33 -14.23
C LEU A 171 -14.13 13.94 -15.66
N ILE A 172 -14.54 12.75 -16.14
CA ILE A 172 -14.20 12.24 -17.47
C ILE A 172 -14.54 13.23 -18.60
N PRO A 173 -15.74 13.86 -18.65
CA PRO A 173 -16.05 14.83 -19.71
C PRO A 173 -15.09 16.02 -19.75
N ALA A 174 -14.51 16.39 -18.61
CA ALA A 174 -13.58 17.50 -18.51
C ALA A 174 -12.11 17.07 -18.59
N ASP A 175 -11.78 15.79 -18.40
CA ASP A 175 -10.42 15.24 -18.51
C ASP A 175 -10.38 14.00 -19.41
N PRO A 176 -10.69 14.13 -20.71
CA PRO A 176 -10.75 12.99 -21.64
C PRO A 176 -9.38 12.34 -21.90
N LEU A 177 -8.29 13.07 -21.62
CA LEU A 177 -6.91 12.57 -21.73
C LEU A 177 -6.46 11.78 -20.49
N LEU A 178 -7.35 11.62 -19.50
CA LEU A 178 -7.09 10.89 -18.27
C LEU A 178 -5.85 11.39 -17.52
N LEU A 179 -5.61 12.71 -17.52
CA LEU A 179 -4.42 13.29 -16.90
C LEU A 179 -4.41 13.07 -15.38
N LEU A 180 -5.55 13.27 -14.73
CA LEU A 180 -5.71 13.07 -13.29
C LEU A 180 -5.78 11.59 -12.90
N PRO A 181 -6.61 10.74 -13.54
CA PRO A 181 -6.54 9.30 -13.32
C PRO A 181 -5.13 8.73 -13.50
N GLY A 182 -4.39 9.20 -14.50
CA GLY A 182 -3.00 8.80 -14.74
C GLY A 182 -2.04 9.19 -13.61
N VAL A 183 -2.23 10.36 -12.98
CA VAL A 183 -1.45 10.75 -11.79
C VAL A 183 -1.83 9.89 -10.59
N ALA A 184 -3.13 9.67 -10.34
CA ALA A 184 -3.60 8.87 -9.23
C ALA A 184 -3.07 7.43 -9.31
N GLY A 185 -3.07 6.83 -10.51
CA GLY A 185 -2.47 5.52 -10.76
C GLY A 185 -0.98 5.47 -10.40
N ARG A 186 -0.20 6.49 -10.80
CA ARG A 186 1.24 6.58 -10.47
C ARG A 186 1.53 6.83 -9.00
N MET A 187 0.66 7.55 -8.31
CA MET A 187 0.78 7.75 -6.85
C MET A 187 0.50 6.44 -6.10
N ARG A 188 -0.50 5.67 -6.55
CA ARG A 188 -0.83 4.36 -5.98
C ARG A 188 0.29 3.34 -6.17
N SER A 189 1.01 3.38 -7.29
CA SER A 189 2.18 2.52 -7.54
C SER A 189 3.49 3.03 -6.91
N GLY A 190 3.43 4.08 -6.10
CA GLY A 190 4.61 4.73 -5.53
C GLY A 190 5.19 5.75 -6.51
N LEU A 191 5.21 7.00 -6.09
CA LEU A 191 5.88 8.10 -6.80
C LEU A 191 7.36 7.75 -7.01
N GLY A 192 7.71 7.24 -8.19
CA GLY A 192 9.07 7.25 -8.74
C GLY A 192 9.52 8.68 -9.02
N LEU A 193 9.60 9.51 -7.99
CA LEU A 193 10.26 10.81 -8.02
C LEU A 193 11.76 10.51 -8.11
N LEU A 194 12.29 10.67 -9.32
CA LEU A 194 13.70 10.83 -9.73
C LEU A 194 14.78 10.46 -8.68
N PRO A 195 15.78 9.61 -9.01
CA PRO A 195 17.01 9.57 -8.22
C PRO A 195 17.56 11.00 -8.19
N ALA A 196 17.92 11.49 -7.00
CA ALA A 196 18.63 12.75 -6.85
C ALA A 196 19.78 12.73 -7.85
N ALA A 197 19.74 13.65 -8.81
CA ALA A 197 20.84 13.86 -9.72
C ALA A 197 22.08 14.04 -8.83
N ALA A 198 22.99 13.09 -8.92
CA ALA A 198 24.34 13.23 -8.39
C ALA A 198 24.82 14.57 -8.93
N THR A 199 24.87 15.56 -8.06
CA THR A 199 25.40 16.86 -8.39
C THR A 199 26.88 16.62 -8.56
N SER A 200 27.27 16.45 -9.82
CA SER A 200 28.64 16.63 -10.25
C SER A 200 29.07 18.01 -9.79
N ALA A 201 29.86 18.02 -8.72
CA ALA A 201 30.78 19.09 -8.43
C ALA A 201 32.18 18.47 -8.38
N ALA A 202 32.62 17.96 -9.53
CA ALA A 202 34.03 18.02 -9.88
C ALA A 202 34.33 19.50 -10.20
N ALA A 203 34.94 20.21 -9.26
CA ALA A 203 35.58 21.49 -9.52
C ALA A 203 37.09 21.24 -9.63
N PRO A 204 37.71 21.50 -10.79
CA PRO A 204 39.16 21.52 -10.93
C PRO A 204 39.71 22.90 -10.53
N ALA A 205 40.70 22.89 -9.64
CA ALA A 205 41.85 23.79 -9.62
C ALA A 205 42.89 23.22 -8.64
#